data_AF-A0A3S0ZSE7-F1
#
_entry.id   AF-A0A3S0ZSE7-F1
#
_cell.length_a   1.000
_cell.length_b   1.000
_cell.length_c   1.000
_cell.angle_alpha   90.00
_cell.angle_beta   90.00
_cell.angle_gamma   90.00
#
_symmetry.space_group_name_H-M   'P 1'
#
loop_
_entity.id
_entity.type
_entity.pdbx_description
1 polymer ?
#
loop_
_entity_poly.entity_id
_entity_poly.type
_entity_poly.pdbx_seq_one_letter_code
_entity_poly.pdbx_strand_id
1 'polypeptide(L)'
;MFPADFYTLDQEAERWVKVGDRVKVGDSVKVGDSVKVGDSVKVGDSVKVGDSVKVGDSVKVGDSVKVGDSVKVGDSVKVGDSVKVGDSVKVGDSVKVGDSVKVGDSVKVGDSVKVGDSVKVGDSVKVGDSVKVGDSVKVGDSVKVGDSVKVGDSVKVGDSVKVGDSVKVGDSVKVGDSVKVGDSVKVGDSVKVGDSVKVGDSVKVGDSVKVGDSVKVGDSVKVGDSVKVGDSVKVGDSVKVGDSVKVGDSVKVGDSVKVGDSVKVGDSVKVGDSVKVGDSVKVGDRVKVGDSVKVGDSVKVGDRVKVGDRVKVGDRVKVEVKWETALKWETALK
;
A
#
# COMPACT_ATOMS: atom_id res chain seq x y z
N MET A 1 25.77 21.20 35.83
CA MET A 1 25.09 20.53 36.94
C MET A 1 24.23 21.59 37.61
N PHE A 2 22.95 21.64 37.24
CA PHE A 2 21.89 22.42 37.90
C PHE A 2 20.60 21.64 37.63
N PRO A 3 19.91 21.12 38.66
CA PRO A 3 18.54 20.63 38.53
C PRO A 3 17.61 21.80 38.86
N ALA A 4 16.75 22.18 37.92
CA ALA A 4 15.70 23.16 38.20
C ALA A 4 14.55 22.90 37.23
N ASP A 5 13.45 22.37 37.77
CA ASP A 5 12.13 22.43 37.16
C ASP A 5 11.80 23.90 36.87
N PHE A 6 12.08 24.37 35.65
CA PHE A 6 11.76 25.73 35.23
C PHE A 6 10.30 25.78 34.78
N TYR A 7 9.43 26.24 35.67
CA TYR A 7 8.11 26.75 35.31
C TYR A 7 8.29 28.19 34.85
N THR A 8 8.21 28.48 33.54
CA THR A 8 8.03 29.86 33.09
C THR A 8 6.56 30.23 33.25
N LEU A 9 6.24 30.86 34.38
CA LEU A 9 4.97 31.56 34.61
C LEU A 9 5.00 32.88 33.82
N ASP A 10 4.25 32.95 32.73
CA ASP A 10 3.81 34.23 32.19
C ASP A 10 2.49 34.59 32.89
N GLN A 11 2.50 35.56 33.80
CA GLN A 11 1.39 35.81 34.75
C GLN A 11 0.13 36.43 34.10
N GLU A 12 0.12 36.71 32.80
CA GLU A 12 -1.02 37.37 32.13
C GLU A 12 -1.95 36.42 31.36
N ALA A 13 -1.61 35.14 31.25
CA ALA A 13 -2.50 34.06 30.82
C ALA A 13 -2.11 32.79 31.57
N GLU A 14 -3.04 31.91 31.95
CA GLU A 14 -2.74 30.64 32.65
C GLU A 14 -2.02 29.63 31.73
N ARG A 15 -0.86 30.03 31.20
CA ARG A 15 -0.06 29.34 30.20
C ARG A 15 1.02 28.55 30.91
N TRP A 16 0.77 27.27 31.17
CA TRP A 16 1.72 26.40 31.86
C TRP A 16 2.50 25.54 30.87
N VAL A 17 3.81 25.78 30.80
CA VAL A 17 4.78 24.91 30.12
C VAL A 17 5.58 24.14 31.17
N LYS A 18 5.65 22.81 31.04
CA LYS A 18 6.52 21.96 31.87
C LYS A 18 7.69 21.47 31.03
N VAL A 19 8.91 21.63 31.54
CA VAL A 19 10.14 21.29 30.83
C VAL A 19 11.00 20.39 31.71
N GLY A 20 11.40 19.24 31.18
CA GLY A 20 12.31 18.30 31.84
C GLY A 20 13.78 18.75 31.81
N ASP A 21 14.65 17.87 32.29
CA ASP A 21 16.07 18.14 32.43
C ASP A 21 16.81 18.14 31.08
N ARG A 22 17.85 18.98 30.95
CA ARG A 22 18.77 19.01 29.78
C ARG A 22 18.08 19.33 28.44
N VAL A 23 17.00 20.10 28.47
CA VAL A 23 16.33 20.59 27.27
C VAL A 23 17.14 21.71 26.60
N LYS A 24 17.23 21.68 25.26
CA LYS A 24 17.86 22.72 24.44
C LYS A 24 16.85 23.26 23.44
N VAL A 25 16.77 24.58 23.32
CA VAL A 25 15.83 25.28 22.44
C VAL A 25 16.62 26.25 21.57
N GLY A 26 16.36 26.21 20.26
CA GLY A 26 16.91 27.13 19.27
C GLY A 26 16.23 28.49 19.26
N ASP A 27 16.58 29.30 18.27
CA ASP A 27 16.12 30.67 18.14
C ASP A 27 14.69 30.74 17.59
N SER A 28 13.94 31.78 17.97
CA SER A 28 12.59 32.07 17.43
C SER A 28 11.54 30.97 17.64
N VAL A 29 11.65 30.18 18.71
CA VAL A 29 10.68 29.14 19.07
C VAL A 29 9.44 29.75 19.72
N LYS A 30 8.26 29.29 19.29
CA LYS A 30 6.95 29.67 19.86
C LYS A 30 6.27 28.42 20.42
N VAL A 31 5.80 28.51 21.66
CA VAL A 31 5.16 27.41 22.37
C VAL A 31 3.75 27.82 22.77
N GLY A 32 2.78 26.92 22.56
CA GLY A 32 1.38 27.04 22.96
C GLY A 32 1.15 26.89 24.46
N ASP A 33 -0.11 26.89 24.85
CA ASP A 33 -0.57 26.65 26.20
C ASP A 33 -0.47 25.17 26.56
N SER A 34 -0.29 24.86 27.85
CA SER A 34 -0.41 23.48 28.36
C SER A 34 0.60 22.48 27.78
N VAL A 35 1.79 22.94 27.39
CA VAL A 35 2.83 22.10 26.76
C VAL A 35 3.67 21.39 27.82
N LYS A 36 3.96 20.09 27.59
CA LYS A 36 4.86 19.29 28.44
C LYS A 36 5.99 18.72 27.61
N VAL A 37 7.22 18.93 28.05
CA VAL A 37 8.44 18.48 27.39
C VAL A 37 9.24 17.61 28.35
N GLY A 38 9.59 16.40 27.92
CA GLY A 38 10.41 15.46 28.67
C GLY A 38 11.89 15.83 28.74
N ASP A 39 12.69 14.91 29.23
CA ASP A 39 14.11 15.09 29.45
C ASP A 39 14.91 14.98 28.15
N SER A 40 16.04 15.69 28.08
CA SER A 40 17.03 15.61 26.99
C SER A 40 16.47 15.96 25.61
N VAL A 41 15.40 16.76 25.54
CA VAL A 41 14.80 17.23 24.30
C VAL A 41 15.65 18.31 23.64
N LYS A 42 15.76 18.27 22.31
CA LYS A 42 16.42 19.32 21.51
C LYS A 42 15.45 19.84 20.47
N VAL A 43 15.24 21.15 20.46
CA VAL A 43 14.38 21.86 19.52
C VAL A 43 15.25 22.81 18.70
N GLY A 44 15.14 22.73 17.38
CA GLY A 44 15.82 23.62 16.43
C GLY A 44 15.22 25.01 16.36
N ASP A 45 15.64 25.77 15.36
CA ASP A 45 15.27 27.15 15.15
C ASP A 45 13.90 27.28 14.48
N SER A 46 13.19 28.38 14.75
CA SER A 46 11.91 28.72 14.11
C SER A 46 10.79 27.69 14.29
N VAL A 47 10.82 26.92 15.38
CA VAL A 47 9.80 25.92 15.70
C VAL A 47 8.55 26.57 16.29
N LYS A 48 7.37 26.09 15.88
CA LYS A 48 6.07 26.48 16.47
C LYS A 48 5.36 25.26 17.01
N VAL A 49 5.02 25.28 18.29
CA VAL A 49 4.28 24.22 18.98
C VAL A 49 2.93 24.78 19.40
N GLY A 50 1.85 24.08 19.04
CA GLY A 50 0.48 24.41 19.44
C GLY A 50 0.17 24.09 20.90
N ASP A 51 -1.11 24.15 21.23
CA ASP A 51 -1.61 23.98 22.58
C ASP A 51 -1.75 22.50 22.96
N SER A 52 -1.65 22.20 24.25
CA SER A 52 -1.84 20.85 24.81
C SER A 52 -0.90 19.78 24.24
N VAL A 53 0.30 20.17 23.80
CA VAL A 53 1.30 19.25 23.24
C VAL A 53 2.08 18.54 24.34
N LYS A 54 2.34 17.24 24.16
CA LYS A 54 3.21 16.44 25.02
C LYS A 54 4.36 15.85 24.21
N VAL A 55 5.58 16.11 24.62
CA VAL A 55 6.81 15.60 24.02
C VAL A 55 7.52 14.71 25.03
N GLY A 56 7.81 13.47 24.65
CA GLY A 56 8.55 12.51 25.47
C GLY A 56 10.04 12.82 25.61
N ASP A 57 10.76 11.88 26.19
CA ASP A 57 12.18 12.00 26.49
C ASP A 57 13.03 11.79 25.24
N SER A 58 14.21 12.41 25.21
CA SER A 58 15.23 12.25 24.17
C SER A 58 14.76 12.59 22.75
N VAL A 59 13.72 13.44 22.63
CA VAL A 59 13.19 13.89 21.34
C VAL A 59 14.12 14.93 20.69
N LYS A 60 14.27 14.86 19.36
CA LYS A 60 14.98 15.87 18.57
C LYS A 60 14.04 16.42 17.50
N VAL A 61 13.86 17.72 17.47
CA VAL A 61 13.06 18.46 16.49
C VAL A 61 13.99 19.35 15.70
N GLY A 62 13.98 19.24 14.37
CA GLY A 62 14.73 20.08 13.45
C GLY A 62 14.20 21.50 13.35
N ASP A 63 14.72 22.23 12.38
CA ASP A 63 14.42 23.63 12.15
C ASP A 63 13.10 23.81 11.39
N SER A 64 12.44 24.95 11.58
CA SER A 64 11.22 25.34 10.87
C SER A 64 10.04 24.36 11.00
N VAL A 65 10.00 23.60 12.10
CA VAL A 65 8.93 22.64 12.37
C VAL A 65 7.68 23.34 12.92
N LYS A 66 6.50 22.89 12.48
CA LYS A 66 5.20 23.32 13.04
C LYS A 66 4.45 22.10 13.57
N VAL A 67 4.07 22.16 14.84
CA VAL A 67 3.26 21.14 15.52
C VAL A 67 1.93 21.77 15.90
N GLY A 68 0.83 21.14 15.48
CA GLY A 68 -0.53 21.55 15.81
C GLY A 68 -0.90 21.28 17.27
N ASP A 69 -2.19 21.42 17.56
CA ASP A 69 -2.74 21.30 18.89
C ASP A 69 -2.98 19.83 19.28
N SER A 70 -2.96 19.55 20.58
CA SER A 70 -3.26 18.22 21.15
C SER A 70 -2.36 17.09 20.63
N VAL A 71 -1.14 17.41 20.21
CA VAL A 71 -0.17 16.42 19.70
C VAL A 71 0.53 15.69 20.85
N LYS A 72 0.76 14.39 20.68
CA LYS A 72 1.57 13.57 21.59
C LYS A 72 2.71 12.92 20.82
N VAL A 73 3.93 13.14 21.27
CA VAL A 73 5.16 12.58 20.72
C VAL A 73 5.79 11.67 21.79
N GLY A 74 6.02 10.41 21.44
CA GLY A 74 6.69 9.43 22.29
C GLY A 74 8.19 9.71 22.49
N ASP A 75 8.86 8.77 23.12
CA ASP A 75 10.26 8.88 23.49
C ASP A 75 11.18 8.58 22.29
N SER A 76 12.37 9.15 22.30
CA SER A 76 13.42 8.92 21.30
C SER A 76 13.02 9.24 19.85
N VAL A 77 12.04 10.12 19.67
CA VAL A 77 11.58 10.56 18.34
C VAL A 77 12.57 11.55 17.72
N LYS A 78 12.78 11.46 16.40
CA LYS A 78 13.54 12.42 15.61
C LYS A 78 12.67 12.98 14.50
N VAL A 79 12.52 14.29 14.46
CA VAL A 79 11.79 15.03 13.42
C VAL A 79 12.80 15.90 12.67
N GLY A 80 12.84 15.76 11.35
CA GLY A 80 13.67 16.56 10.46
C GLY A 80 13.20 18.00 10.32
N ASP A 81 13.80 18.70 9.36
CA ASP A 81 13.57 20.10 9.11
C ASP A 81 12.30 20.33 8.27
N SER A 82 11.68 21.50 8.43
CA SER A 82 10.52 21.93 7.64
C SER A 82 9.30 20.99 7.73
N VAL A 83 9.17 20.25 8.83
CA VAL A 83 8.05 19.33 9.08
C VAL A 83 6.81 20.10 9.55
N LYS A 84 5.63 19.67 9.09
CA LYS A 84 4.33 20.15 9.57
C LYS A 84 3.51 18.98 10.10
N VAL A 85 3.09 19.06 11.35
CA VAL A 85 2.23 18.09 12.02
C VAL A 85 0.91 18.78 12.34
N GLY A 86 -0.20 18.21 11.89
CA GLY A 86 -1.55 18.68 12.17
C GLY A 86 -1.98 18.45 13.61
N ASP A 87 -3.26 18.67 13.85
CA ASP A 87 -3.87 18.60 15.18
C ASP A 87 -4.20 17.16 15.57
N SER A 88 -4.24 16.89 16.88
CA SER A 88 -4.63 15.60 17.45
C SER A 88 -3.78 14.40 16.99
N VAL A 89 -2.54 14.65 16.58
CA VAL A 89 -1.60 13.61 16.14
C VAL A 89 -0.99 12.86 17.32
N LYS A 90 -0.82 11.55 17.18
CA LYS A 90 -0.07 10.70 18.13
C LYS A 90 1.07 10.01 17.42
N VAL A 91 2.28 10.19 17.92
CA VAL A 91 3.50 9.54 17.44
C VAL A 91 4.04 8.65 18.54
N GLY A 92 4.27 7.38 18.23
CA GLY A 92 4.87 6.39 19.13
C GLY A 92 6.35 6.63 19.38
N ASP A 93 6.97 5.67 20.04
CA ASP A 93 8.37 5.73 20.46
C ASP A 93 9.32 5.37 19.31
N SER A 94 10.55 5.90 19.37
CA SER A 94 11.62 5.59 18.42
C SER A 94 11.30 5.90 16.94
N VAL A 95 10.38 6.82 16.69
CA VAL A 95 9.99 7.25 15.34
C VAL A 95 11.03 8.19 14.73
N LYS A 96 11.29 8.05 13.43
CA LYS A 96 12.11 8.99 12.65
C LYS A 96 11.29 9.55 11.51
N VAL A 97 11.19 10.88 11.44
CA VAL A 97 10.54 11.63 10.36
C VAL A 97 11.60 12.43 9.65
N GLY A 98 11.70 12.27 8.33
CA GLY A 98 12.60 13.03 7.47
C GLY A 98 12.19 14.49 7.29
N ASP A 99 12.85 15.14 6.35
CA ASP A 99 12.68 16.56 6.07
C ASP A 99 11.46 16.82 5.18
N SER A 100 10.89 18.02 5.28
CA SER A 100 9.79 18.49 4.43
C SER A 100 8.53 17.62 4.48
N VAL A 101 8.32 16.89 5.57
CA VAL A 101 7.14 16.02 5.77
C VAL A 101 5.92 16.84 6.19
N LYS A 102 4.75 16.46 5.68
CA LYS A 102 3.44 17.00 6.11
C LYS A 102 2.56 15.86 6.62
N VAL A 103 2.10 15.99 7.85
CA VAL A 103 1.16 15.06 8.51
C VAL A 103 -0.14 15.82 8.77
N GLY A 104 -1.26 15.29 8.28
CA GLY A 104 -2.60 15.81 8.52
C GLY A 104 -3.09 15.62 9.95
N ASP A 105 -4.36 15.90 10.15
CA ASP A 105 -5.01 15.88 11.45
C ASP A 105 -5.41 14.46 11.87
N SER A 106 -5.50 14.22 13.16
CA SER A 106 -5.98 12.96 13.74
C SER A 106 -5.19 11.71 13.33
N VAL A 107 -3.91 11.88 12.97
CA VAL A 107 -3.01 10.79 12.58
C VAL A 107 -2.48 10.04 13.79
N LYS A 108 -2.35 8.71 13.68
CA LYS A 108 -1.67 7.85 14.66
C LYS A 108 -0.52 7.11 14.00
N VAL A 109 0.68 7.27 14.52
CA VAL A 109 1.90 6.57 14.10
C VAL A 109 2.36 5.69 15.24
N GLY A 110 2.55 4.39 14.97
CA GLY A 110 3.07 3.41 15.91
C GLY A 110 4.55 3.59 16.23
N ASP A 111 5.09 2.61 16.93
CA ASP A 111 6.47 2.61 17.41
C ASP A 111 7.45 2.18 16.31
N SER A 112 8.70 2.65 16.42
CA SER A 112 9.80 2.28 15.52
C SER A 112 9.56 2.56 14.03
N VAL A 113 8.69 3.53 13.73
CA VAL A 113 8.39 3.94 12.35
C VAL A 113 9.49 4.82 11.76
N LYS A 114 9.78 4.66 10.47
CA LYS A 114 10.66 5.55 9.70
C LYS A 114 9.91 6.13 8.52
N VAL A 115 9.87 7.45 8.42
CA VAL A 115 9.28 8.21 7.32
C VAL A 115 10.42 8.98 6.63
N GLY A 116 10.56 8.79 5.31
CA GLY A 116 11.52 9.50 4.48
C GLY A 116 11.17 10.97 4.25
N ASP A 117 11.89 11.59 3.33
CA ASP A 117 11.78 13.01 3.03
C ASP A 117 10.62 13.30 2.09
N SER A 118 10.09 14.53 2.16
CA SER A 118 9.03 15.03 1.27
C SER A 118 7.73 14.21 1.26
N VAL A 119 7.46 13.49 2.36
CA VAL A 119 6.24 12.68 2.51
C VAL A 119 5.03 13.56 2.87
N LYS A 120 3.86 13.20 2.33
CA LYS A 120 2.57 13.79 2.70
C LYS A 120 1.62 12.70 3.19
N VAL A 121 1.11 12.87 4.40
CA VAL A 121 0.12 12.00 5.03
C VAL A 121 -1.16 12.80 5.23
N GLY A 122 -2.27 12.30 4.72
CA GLY A 122 -3.60 12.89 4.89
C GLY A 122 -4.15 12.75 6.31
N ASP A 123 -5.42 13.09 6.46
CA ASP A 123 -6.11 13.13 7.74
C ASP A 123 -6.58 11.73 8.15
N SER A 124 -6.75 11.51 9.45
CA SER A 124 -7.32 10.28 10.03
C SER A 124 -6.55 9.00 9.68
N VAL A 125 -5.26 9.10 9.36
CA VAL A 125 -4.40 7.97 9.02
C VAL A 125 -3.95 7.21 10.26
N LYS A 126 -3.86 5.87 10.17
CA LYS A 126 -3.26 5.00 11.19
C LYS A 126 -2.11 4.21 10.58
N VAL A 127 -0.94 4.32 11.17
CA VAL A 127 0.26 3.57 10.80
C VAL A 127 0.66 2.69 11.98
N GLY A 128 0.81 1.39 11.74
CA GLY A 128 1.26 0.41 12.71
C GLY A 128 2.73 0.53 13.08
N ASP A 129 3.22 -0.45 13.82
CA ASP A 129 4.58 -0.48 14.34
C ASP A 129 5.59 -0.96 13.29
N SER A 130 6.85 -0.54 13.43
CA SER A 130 7.96 -0.99 12.57
C SER A 130 7.79 -0.71 11.07
N VAL A 131 6.96 0.28 10.71
CA VAL A 131 6.73 0.68 9.32
C VAL A 131 7.91 1.50 8.77
N LYS A 132 8.24 1.31 7.49
CA LYS A 132 9.20 2.14 6.75
C LYS A 132 8.53 2.73 5.52
N VAL A 133 8.56 4.04 5.41
CA VAL A 133 8.04 4.80 4.26
C VAL A 133 9.23 5.51 3.61
N GLY A 134 9.40 5.30 2.31
CA GLY A 134 10.41 5.97 1.49
C GLY A 134 10.13 7.45 1.25
N ASP A 135 10.91 8.02 0.35
CA ASP A 135 10.87 9.44 0.02
C ASP A 135 9.75 9.77 -0.96
N SER A 136 9.25 11.01 -0.94
CA SER A 136 8.26 11.53 -1.88
C SER A 136 6.92 10.75 -1.92
N VAL A 137 6.59 10.06 -0.83
CA VAL A 137 5.33 9.30 -0.71
C VAL A 137 4.15 10.22 -0.43
N LYS A 138 2.99 9.91 -1.02
CA LYS A 138 1.71 10.57 -0.72
C LYS A 138 0.70 9.53 -0.25
N VAL A 139 0.15 9.75 0.94
CA VAL A 139 -0.90 8.93 1.55
C VAL A 139 -2.14 9.80 1.69
N GLY A 140 -3.26 9.32 1.15
CA GLY A 140 -4.57 9.97 1.26
C GLY A 140 -5.17 9.88 2.66
N ASP A 141 -6.43 10.28 2.75
CA ASP A 141 -7.18 10.37 4.01
C ASP A 141 -7.73 9.00 4.42
N SER A 142 -7.94 8.81 5.72
CA SER A 142 -8.56 7.61 6.30
C SER A 142 -7.84 6.29 5.98
N VAL A 143 -6.54 6.34 5.69
CA VAL A 143 -5.71 5.16 5.39
C VAL A 143 -5.34 4.41 6.68
N LYS A 144 -5.31 3.08 6.60
CA LYS A 144 -4.80 2.20 7.67
C LYS A 144 -3.67 1.34 7.13
N VAL A 145 -2.50 1.41 7.76
CA VAL A 145 -1.32 0.61 7.45
C VAL A 145 -1.02 -0.26 8.67
N GLY A 146 -0.90 -1.57 8.45
CA GLY A 146 -0.53 -2.55 9.46
C GLY A 146 0.93 -2.47 9.88
N ASP A 147 1.36 -3.45 10.66
CA ASP A 147 2.69 -3.53 11.24
C ASP A 147 3.71 -4.06 10.22
N SER A 148 4.98 -3.70 10.41
CA SER A 148 6.12 -4.20 9.61
C SER A 148 6.01 -3.95 8.11
N VAL A 149 5.23 -2.95 7.69
CA VAL A 149 5.07 -2.57 6.28
C VAL A 149 6.30 -1.80 5.77
N LYS A 150 6.68 -2.05 4.51
CA LYS A 150 7.70 -1.28 3.80
C LYS A 150 7.10 -0.69 2.53
N VAL A 151 7.18 0.64 2.41
CA VAL A 151 6.75 1.40 1.24
C VAL A 151 7.98 2.05 0.62
N GLY A 152 8.20 1.80 -0.68
CA GLY A 152 9.27 2.41 -1.46
C GLY A 152 9.07 3.90 -1.74
N ASP A 153 9.91 4.43 -2.60
CA ASP A 153 9.94 5.84 -2.95
C ASP A 153 8.87 6.20 -3.99
N SER A 154 8.43 7.46 -4.00
CA SER A 154 7.49 8.00 -4.98
C SER A 154 6.14 7.27 -5.08
N VAL A 155 5.73 6.60 -4.00
CA VAL A 155 4.45 5.88 -3.92
C VAL A 155 3.29 6.85 -3.71
N LYS A 156 2.14 6.59 -4.34
CA LYS A 156 0.87 7.29 -4.09
C LYS A 156 -0.19 6.31 -3.63
N VAL A 157 -0.76 6.55 -2.46
CA VAL A 157 -1.86 5.79 -1.88
C VAL A 157 -3.08 6.71 -1.80
N GLY A 158 -4.19 6.28 -2.39
CA GLY A 158 -5.47 6.99 -2.35
C GLY A 158 -6.14 6.96 -0.98
N ASP A 159 -7.38 7.44 -0.94
CA ASP A 159 -8.16 7.57 0.27
C ASP A 159 -8.78 6.24 0.69
N SER A 160 -9.04 6.08 1.99
CA SER A 160 -9.73 4.91 2.56
C SER A 160 -9.06 3.55 2.28
N VAL A 161 -7.76 3.55 2.00
CA VAL A 161 -6.98 2.33 1.76
C VAL A 161 -6.69 1.59 3.07
N LYS A 162 -6.72 0.26 3.02
CA LYS A 162 -6.28 -0.62 4.13
C LYS A 162 -5.16 -1.52 3.65
N VAL A 163 -4.02 -1.48 4.31
CA VAL A 163 -2.85 -2.33 4.07
C VAL A 163 -2.63 -3.18 5.30
N GLY A 164 -2.58 -4.50 5.12
CA GLY A 164 -2.30 -5.48 6.17
C GLY A 164 -0.85 -5.45 6.65
N ASP A 165 -0.51 -6.44 7.47
CA ASP A 165 0.80 -6.56 8.11
C ASP A 165 1.84 -7.15 7.16
N SER A 166 3.11 -6.83 7.38
CA SER A 166 4.26 -7.39 6.65
C SER A 166 4.23 -7.18 5.12
N VAL A 167 3.51 -6.17 4.65
CA VAL A 167 3.42 -5.82 3.23
C VAL A 167 4.69 -5.11 2.74
N LYS A 168 5.10 -5.39 1.50
CA LYS A 168 6.17 -4.67 0.80
C LYS A 168 5.62 -4.06 -0.48
N VAL A 169 5.73 -2.74 -0.62
CA VAL A 169 5.38 -1.98 -1.81
C VAL A 169 6.66 -1.40 -2.39
N GLY A 170 6.93 -1.69 -3.66
CA GLY A 170 8.07 -1.16 -4.40
C GLY A 170 7.94 0.33 -4.73
N ASP A 171 8.85 0.82 -5.56
CA ASP A 171 8.98 2.22 -5.91
C ASP A 171 7.96 2.61 -7.01
N SER A 172 7.58 3.89 -7.03
CA SER A 172 6.71 4.48 -8.06
C SER A 172 5.33 3.81 -8.21
N VAL A 173 4.85 3.13 -7.16
CA VAL A 173 3.53 2.48 -7.14
C VAL A 173 2.40 3.50 -6.98
N LYS A 174 1.27 3.28 -7.64
CA LYS A 174 0.03 4.04 -7.45
C LYS A 174 -1.09 3.11 -7.03
N VAL A 175 -1.69 3.37 -5.89
CA VAL A 175 -2.85 2.66 -5.35
C VAL A 175 -4.02 3.64 -5.32
N GLY A 176 -5.13 3.28 -5.97
CA GLY A 176 -6.37 4.03 -5.98
C GLY A 176 -7.09 4.06 -4.63
N ASP A 177 -8.30 4.60 -4.65
CA ASP A 177 -9.13 4.78 -3.46
C ASP A 177 -9.82 3.48 -3.05
N SER A 178 -10.15 3.35 -1.76
CA SER A 178 -10.90 2.22 -1.20
C SER A 178 -10.29 0.84 -1.44
N VAL A 179 -8.98 0.77 -1.64
CA VAL A 179 -8.25 -0.49 -1.85
C VAL A 179 -8.03 -1.23 -0.53
N LYS A 180 -8.10 -2.57 -0.55
CA LYS A 180 -7.73 -3.43 0.57
C LYS A 180 -6.62 -4.38 0.14
N VAL A 181 -5.49 -4.34 0.84
CA VAL A 181 -4.35 -5.23 0.66
C VAL A 181 -4.23 -6.08 1.93
N GLY A 182 -4.23 -7.39 1.76
CA GLY A 182 -4.05 -8.36 2.84
C GLY A 182 -2.62 -8.40 3.38
N ASP A 183 -2.37 -9.36 4.25
CA ASP A 183 -1.10 -9.53 4.95
C ASP A 183 -0.05 -10.19 4.04
N SER A 184 1.23 -9.92 4.31
CA SER A 184 2.37 -10.55 3.62
C SER A 184 2.41 -10.37 2.10
N VAL A 185 1.74 -9.35 1.57
CA VAL A 185 1.73 -9.02 0.14
C VAL A 185 3.05 -8.37 -0.29
N LYS A 186 3.51 -8.68 -1.50
CA LYS A 186 4.64 -8.01 -2.18
C LYS A 186 4.16 -7.42 -3.49
N VAL A 187 4.28 -6.12 -3.64
CA VAL A 187 4.02 -5.37 -4.86
C VAL A 187 5.35 -4.85 -5.39
N GLY A 188 5.67 -5.17 -6.65
CA GLY A 188 6.85 -4.69 -7.35
C GLY A 188 6.79 -3.20 -7.69
N ASP A 189 7.76 -2.78 -8.49
CA ASP A 189 7.95 -1.38 -8.86
C ASP A 189 7.01 -0.97 -9.99
N SER A 190 6.68 0.32 -10.07
CA SER A 190 5.88 0.93 -11.14
C SER A 190 4.50 0.31 -11.35
N VAL A 191 3.92 -0.30 -10.31
CA VAL A 191 2.59 -0.90 -10.34
C VAL A 191 1.51 0.18 -10.24
N LYS A 192 0.39 -0.01 -10.96
CA LYS A 192 -0.83 0.78 -10.81
C LYS A 192 -1.99 -0.11 -10.42
N VAL A 193 -2.61 0.18 -9.29
CA VAL A 193 -3.82 -0.48 -8.79
C VAL A 193 -4.95 0.55 -8.83
N GLY A 194 -6.03 0.21 -9.52
CA GLY A 194 -7.24 1.03 -9.60
C GLY A 194 -8.01 1.13 -8.29
N ASP A 195 -9.18 1.74 -8.37
CA ASP A 195 -10.06 1.99 -7.23
C ASP A 195 -10.85 0.74 -6.83
N SER A 196 -11.24 0.66 -5.55
CA SER A 196 -12.07 -0.41 -4.99
C SER A 196 -11.52 -1.83 -5.19
N VAL A 197 -10.19 -1.95 -5.31
CA VAL A 197 -9.51 -3.23 -5.48
C VAL A 197 -9.38 -3.95 -4.14
N LYS A 198 -9.53 -5.28 -4.17
CA LYS A 198 -9.15 -6.15 -3.05
C LYS A 198 -8.01 -7.05 -3.51
N VAL A 199 -6.99 -7.19 -2.67
CA VAL A 199 -5.86 -8.11 -2.80
C VAL A 199 -5.81 -8.92 -1.53
N GLY A 200 -5.94 -10.25 -1.63
CA GLY A 200 -5.83 -11.16 -0.49
C GLY A 200 -4.40 -11.26 0.08
N ASP A 201 -4.23 -12.20 1.00
CA ASP A 201 -2.95 -12.41 1.70
C ASP A 201 -1.91 -13.13 0.84
N SER A 202 -0.62 -12.95 1.18
CA SER A 202 0.51 -13.68 0.58
C SER A 202 0.64 -13.56 -0.95
N VAL A 203 0.10 -12.49 -1.54
CA VAL A 203 0.16 -12.21 -2.98
C VAL A 203 1.51 -11.62 -3.38
N LYS A 204 2.04 -12.05 -4.54
CA LYS A 204 3.22 -11.44 -5.18
C LYS A 204 2.83 -10.87 -6.54
N VAL A 205 2.91 -9.55 -6.67
CA VAL A 205 2.73 -8.80 -7.90
C VAL A 205 4.12 -8.35 -8.39
N GLY A 206 4.47 -8.70 -9.62
CA GLY A 206 5.70 -8.28 -10.29
C GLY A 206 5.71 -6.79 -10.63
N ASP A 207 6.68 -6.40 -11.42
CA ASP A 207 6.95 -5.02 -11.80
C ASP A 207 6.10 -4.59 -13.00
N SER A 208 5.82 -3.29 -13.08
CA SER A 208 5.09 -2.67 -14.21
C SER A 208 3.69 -3.24 -14.47
N VAL A 209 3.04 -3.79 -13.43
CA VAL A 209 1.69 -4.33 -13.51
C VAL A 209 0.64 -3.20 -13.48
N LYS A 210 -0.43 -3.33 -14.27
CA LYS A 210 -1.59 -2.44 -14.24
C LYS A 210 -2.85 -3.25 -13.95
N VAL A 211 -3.47 -2.97 -12.81
CA VAL A 211 -4.74 -3.54 -12.38
C VAL A 211 -5.81 -2.44 -12.50
N GLY A 212 -6.87 -2.72 -13.25
CA GLY A 212 -8.02 -1.82 -13.42
C GLY A 212 -8.84 -1.60 -12.15
N ASP A 213 -9.96 -0.90 -12.31
CA ASP A 213 -10.86 -0.53 -11.24
C ASP A 213 -11.83 -1.68 -10.90
N SER A 214 -12.32 -1.69 -9.67
CA SER A 214 -13.26 -2.71 -9.19
C SER A 214 -12.78 -4.16 -9.37
N VAL A 215 -11.47 -4.36 -9.49
CA VAL A 215 -10.86 -5.68 -9.58
C VAL A 215 -10.90 -6.33 -8.20
N LYS A 216 -11.58 -7.47 -8.10
CA LYS A 216 -11.58 -8.28 -6.89
C LYS A 216 -10.58 -9.41 -7.11
N VAL A 217 -9.32 -9.19 -6.74
CA VAL A 217 -8.41 -10.29 -6.46
C VAL A 217 -8.82 -10.79 -5.06
N GLY A 218 -9.87 -11.61 -5.09
CA GLY A 218 -10.97 -11.51 -4.13
C GLY A 218 -10.67 -12.03 -2.72
N ASP A 219 -11.61 -11.69 -1.85
CA ASP A 219 -11.74 -12.21 -0.50
C ASP A 219 -13.24 -12.55 -0.34
N SER A 220 -13.55 -13.75 0.18
CA SER A 220 -14.76 -14.64 0.02
C SER A 220 -14.67 -15.69 -1.09
N VAL A 221 -13.71 -15.54 -1.98
CA VAL A 221 -12.92 -16.62 -2.59
C VAL A 221 -11.53 -16.26 -2.08
N LYS A 222 -10.78 -17.19 -1.51
CA LYS A 222 -9.42 -16.85 -1.09
C LYS A 222 -8.68 -16.28 -2.32
N VAL A 223 -7.71 -15.41 -2.12
CA VAL A 223 -6.51 -15.55 -2.94
C VAL A 223 -5.70 -16.54 -2.15
N GLY A 224 -5.97 -17.82 -2.37
CA GLY A 224 -5.28 -18.88 -1.65
C GLY A 224 -3.81 -18.65 -1.84
N ASP A 225 -3.09 -18.83 -0.75
CA ASP A 225 -1.66 -18.58 -0.62
C ASP A 225 -0.92 -18.77 -1.95
N SER A 226 -0.05 -17.82 -2.28
CA SER A 226 0.91 -17.93 -3.39
C SER A 226 0.41 -17.60 -4.81
N VAL A 227 -0.43 -16.57 -4.98
CA VAL A 227 -0.60 -15.97 -6.32
C VAL A 227 0.66 -15.22 -6.76
N LYS A 228 1.06 -15.46 -8.01
CA LYS A 228 2.18 -14.77 -8.67
C LYS A 228 1.68 -14.14 -9.96
N VAL A 229 1.81 -12.82 -10.07
CA VAL A 229 1.58 -12.08 -11.31
C VAL A 229 2.93 -11.63 -11.84
N GLY A 230 3.24 -12.01 -13.07
CA GLY A 230 4.46 -11.60 -13.78
C GLY A 230 4.46 -10.13 -14.16
N ASP A 231 5.50 -9.73 -14.88
CA ASP A 231 5.73 -8.34 -15.24
C ASP A 231 4.88 -7.90 -16.44
N SER A 232 4.60 -6.61 -16.52
CA SER A 232 3.86 -6.01 -17.65
C SER A 232 2.45 -6.58 -17.88
N VAL A 233 1.82 -7.11 -16.82
CA VAL A 233 0.45 -7.62 -16.87
C VAL A 233 -0.57 -6.48 -16.84
N LYS A 234 -1.63 -6.61 -17.63
CA LYS A 234 -2.80 -5.72 -17.61
C LYS A 234 -4.05 -6.53 -17.27
N VAL A 235 -4.76 -6.11 -16.23
CA VAL A 235 -6.04 -6.71 -15.83
C VAL A 235 -7.13 -5.65 -15.96
N GLY A 236 -8.18 -5.95 -16.73
CA GLY A 236 -9.36 -5.13 -16.89
C GLY A 236 -10.25 -5.09 -15.65
N ASP A 237 -11.40 -4.46 -15.76
CA ASP A 237 -12.30 -4.18 -14.65
C ASP A 237 -13.16 -5.40 -14.29
N SER A 238 -13.61 -5.47 -13.04
CA SER A 238 -14.52 -6.53 -12.55
C SER A 238 -13.96 -7.96 -12.69
N VAL A 239 -12.64 -8.12 -12.69
CA VAL A 239 -11.97 -9.42 -12.75
C VAL A 239 -11.97 -10.10 -11.37
N LYS A 240 -12.16 -11.43 -11.37
CA LYS A 240 -12.04 -12.30 -10.20
C LYS A 240 -11.00 -13.39 -10.45
N VAL A 241 -10.07 -13.57 -9.53
CA VAL A 241 -9.01 -14.58 -9.58
C VAL A 241 -9.05 -15.41 -8.30
N GLY A 242 -9.04 -16.73 -8.43
CA GLY A 242 -8.99 -17.68 -7.33
C GLY A 242 -7.59 -17.98 -6.79
N ASP A 243 -7.49 -19.11 -6.09
CA ASP A 243 -6.34 -19.53 -5.30
C ASP A 243 -5.17 -20.06 -6.14
N SER A 244 -3.93 -19.90 -5.67
CA SER A 244 -2.76 -20.57 -6.29
C SER A 244 -2.58 -20.31 -7.80
N VAL A 245 -3.06 -19.16 -8.27
CA VAL A 245 -2.96 -18.76 -9.67
C VAL A 245 -1.57 -18.21 -9.98
N LYS A 246 -0.99 -18.65 -11.11
CA LYS A 246 0.26 -18.10 -11.65
C LYS A 246 -0.03 -17.49 -13.01
N VAL A 247 0.23 -16.20 -13.13
CA VAL A 247 0.14 -15.46 -14.39
C VAL A 247 1.56 -15.10 -14.81
N GLY A 248 1.94 -15.52 -16.00
CA GLY A 248 3.22 -15.18 -16.61
C GLY A 248 3.33 -13.71 -17.02
N ASP A 249 4.38 -13.39 -17.75
CA ASP A 249 4.70 -12.04 -18.15
C ASP A 249 3.91 -11.60 -19.37
N SER A 250 3.69 -10.29 -19.52
CA SER A 250 3.03 -9.67 -20.67
C SER A 250 1.62 -10.19 -20.96
N VAL A 251 0.90 -10.63 -19.90
CA VAL A 251 -0.48 -11.09 -20.01
C VAL A 251 -1.46 -9.92 -20.04
N LYS A 252 -2.49 -10.01 -20.90
CA LYS A 252 -3.61 -9.06 -20.93
C LYS A 252 -4.90 -9.80 -20.65
N VAL A 253 -5.60 -9.41 -19.61
CA VAL A 253 -6.92 -9.92 -19.23
C VAL A 253 -7.93 -8.80 -19.44
N GLY A 254 -8.97 -9.07 -20.22
CA GLY A 254 -10.08 -8.16 -20.45
C GLY A 254 -11.00 -8.00 -19.24
N ASP A 255 -12.15 -7.40 -19.46
CA ASP A 255 -13.12 -7.06 -18.42
C ASP A 255 -14.01 -8.26 -18.08
N SER A 256 -14.55 -8.26 -16.84
CA SER A 256 -15.51 -9.27 -16.37
C SER A 256 -15.02 -10.72 -16.46
N VAL A 257 -13.71 -10.93 -16.34
CA VAL A 257 -13.10 -12.26 -16.37
C VAL A 257 -13.18 -12.94 -15.00
N LYS A 258 -13.45 -14.25 -15.00
CA LYS A 258 -13.37 -15.11 -13.80
C LYS A 258 -12.36 -16.21 -14.03
N VAL A 259 -11.36 -16.30 -13.16
CA VAL A 259 -10.35 -17.37 -13.15
C VAL A 259 -10.52 -18.17 -11.87
N GLY A 260 -10.71 -19.47 -12.00
CA GLY A 260 -10.80 -20.42 -10.90
C GLY A 260 -9.47 -20.66 -10.19
N ASP A 261 -9.45 -21.70 -9.37
CA ASP A 261 -8.32 -22.04 -8.52
C ASP A 261 -7.26 -22.86 -9.27
N SER A 262 -6.00 -22.79 -8.82
CA SER A 262 -4.87 -23.55 -9.35
C SER A 262 -4.61 -23.36 -10.86
N VAL A 263 -4.95 -22.19 -11.39
CA VAL A 263 -4.76 -21.85 -12.80
C VAL A 263 -3.32 -21.40 -13.08
N LYS A 264 -2.72 -21.88 -14.17
CA LYS A 264 -1.44 -21.38 -14.68
C LYS A 264 -1.64 -20.78 -16.05
N VAL A 265 -1.31 -19.51 -16.20
CA VAL A 265 -1.31 -18.78 -17.47
C VAL A 265 0.15 -18.50 -17.82
N GLY A 266 0.58 -18.96 -19.00
CA GLY A 266 1.91 -18.71 -19.53
C GLY A 266 2.11 -17.26 -19.96
N ASP A 267 3.21 -17.04 -20.67
CA ASP A 267 3.64 -15.70 -21.06
C ASP A 267 2.93 -15.23 -22.34
N SER A 268 2.79 -13.90 -22.49
CA SER A 268 2.23 -13.26 -23.69
C SER A 268 0.80 -13.73 -24.03
N VAL A 269 0.01 -14.09 -23.02
CA VAL A 269 -1.39 -14.52 -23.19
C VAL A 269 -2.33 -13.31 -23.30
N LYS A 270 -3.32 -13.40 -24.17
CA LYS A 270 -4.44 -12.44 -24.24
C LYS A 270 -5.75 -13.15 -23.95
N VAL A 271 -6.47 -12.70 -22.94
CA VAL A 271 -7.81 -13.15 -22.58
C VAL A 271 -8.77 -12.00 -22.86
N GLY A 272 -9.77 -12.25 -23.69
CA GLY A 272 -10.83 -11.29 -24.01
C GLY A 272 -11.79 -11.04 -22.86
N ASP A 273 -12.89 -10.37 -23.16
CA ASP A 273 -13.88 -9.96 -22.17
C ASP A 273 -14.86 -11.07 -21.83
N SER A 274 -15.45 -11.03 -20.63
CA SER A 274 -16.47 -11.98 -20.18
C SER A 274 -16.04 -13.45 -20.22
N VAL A 275 -14.75 -13.73 -20.03
CA VAL A 275 -14.21 -15.09 -20.02
C VAL A 275 -14.37 -15.75 -18.65
N LYS A 276 -14.69 -17.04 -18.64
CA LYS A 276 -14.68 -17.88 -17.43
C LYS A 276 -13.69 -19.02 -17.62
N VAL A 277 -12.71 -19.13 -16.73
CA VAL A 277 -11.76 -20.23 -16.67
C VAL A 277 -12.04 -20.99 -15.38
N GLY A 278 -12.28 -22.29 -15.51
CA GLY A 278 -12.49 -23.21 -14.39
C GLY A 278 -11.21 -23.49 -13.60
N ASP A 279 -11.28 -24.48 -12.73
CA ASP A 279 -10.21 -24.83 -11.81
C ASP A 279 -9.16 -25.73 -12.46
N SER A 280 -7.93 -25.69 -11.95
CA SER A 280 -6.80 -26.53 -12.39
C SER A 280 -6.47 -26.42 -13.89
N VAL A 281 -6.73 -25.25 -14.49
CA VAL A 281 -6.45 -25.00 -15.92
C VAL A 281 -4.99 -24.62 -16.14
N LYS A 282 -4.39 -25.11 -17.21
CA LYS A 282 -3.07 -24.68 -17.69
C LYS A 282 -3.20 -24.08 -19.08
N VAL A 283 -2.85 -22.82 -19.23
CA VAL A 283 -2.75 -22.11 -20.51
C VAL A 283 -1.28 -21.89 -20.80
N GLY A 284 -0.81 -22.39 -21.94
CA GLY A 284 0.55 -22.22 -22.43
C GLY A 284 0.86 -20.80 -22.90
N ASP A 285 2.01 -20.64 -23.53
CA ASP A 285 2.52 -19.34 -23.94
C ASP A 285 1.89 -18.86 -25.26
N ARG A 286 1.80 -17.54 -25.43
CA ARG A 286 1.32 -16.87 -26.64
C ARG A 286 -0.10 -17.30 -27.07
N VAL A 287 -0.94 -17.64 -26.10
CA VAL A 287 -2.33 -18.02 -26.33
C VAL A 287 -3.20 -16.78 -26.50
N LYS A 288 -4.21 -16.85 -27.37
CA LYS A 288 -5.27 -15.85 -27.49
C LYS A 288 -6.62 -16.52 -27.23
N VAL A 289 -7.34 -16.04 -26.21
CA VAL A 289 -8.71 -16.42 -25.92
C VAL A 289 -9.60 -15.23 -26.28
N GLY A 290 -10.56 -15.46 -27.16
CA GLY A 290 -11.56 -14.47 -27.56
C GLY A 290 -12.56 -14.13 -26.46
N ASP A 291 -13.58 -13.39 -26.82
CA ASP A 291 -14.58 -12.89 -25.88
C ASP A 291 -15.65 -13.95 -25.56
N SER A 292 -16.26 -13.84 -24.39
CA SER A 292 -17.37 -14.70 -23.94
C SER A 292 -17.04 -16.21 -23.95
N VAL A 293 -15.77 -16.56 -23.71
CA VAL A 293 -15.31 -17.95 -23.67
C VAL A 293 -15.56 -18.58 -22.30
N LYS A 294 -15.93 -19.86 -22.27
CA LYS A 294 -15.97 -20.68 -21.06
C LYS A 294 -15.01 -21.85 -21.21
N VAL A 295 -14.02 -21.93 -20.32
CA VAL A 295 -13.11 -23.06 -20.20
C VAL A 295 -13.50 -23.81 -18.92
N GLY A 296 -13.81 -25.10 -19.06
CA GLY A 296 -14.12 -25.98 -17.95
C GLY A 296 -12.90 -26.30 -17.08
N ASP A 297 -13.08 -27.25 -16.18
CA ASP A 297 -12.08 -27.62 -15.18
C ASP A 297 -11.03 -28.58 -15.75
N SER A 298 -9.82 -28.55 -15.20
CA SER A 298 -8.72 -29.45 -15.54
C SER A 298 -8.32 -29.42 -17.03
N VAL A 299 -8.47 -28.27 -17.68
CA VAL A 299 -8.13 -28.09 -19.10
C VAL A 299 -6.65 -27.76 -19.29
N LYS A 300 -6.05 -28.28 -20.37
CA LYS A 300 -4.70 -27.90 -20.81
C LYS A 300 -4.76 -27.30 -22.20
N VAL A 301 -4.49 -26.01 -22.31
CA VAL A 301 -4.32 -25.29 -23.58
C VAL A 301 -2.83 -25.18 -23.85
N GLY A 302 -2.35 -25.75 -24.96
CA GLY A 302 -0.96 -25.68 -25.39
C GLY A 302 -0.56 -24.30 -25.90
N ASP A 303 0.70 -24.18 -26.29
CA ASP A 303 1.26 -22.91 -26.75
C ASP A 303 0.69 -22.47 -28.10
N ARG A 304 0.64 -21.15 -28.31
CA ARG A 304 0.23 -20.50 -29.58
C ARG A 304 -1.19 -20.85 -30.03
N VAL A 305 -2.03 -21.37 -29.12
CA VAL A 305 -3.44 -21.65 -29.40
C VAL A 305 -4.23 -20.35 -29.56
N LYS A 306 -5.19 -20.36 -30.49
CA LYS A 306 -6.23 -19.33 -30.61
C LYS A 306 -7.60 -19.96 -30.37
N VAL A 307 -8.27 -19.53 -29.31
CA VAL A 307 -9.67 -19.86 -29.03
C VAL A 307 -10.51 -18.68 -29.51
N GLY A 308 -11.45 -18.93 -30.41
CA GLY A 308 -12.35 -17.90 -30.94
C GLY A 308 -13.36 -17.40 -29.91
N ASP A 309 -14.21 -16.46 -30.32
CA ASP A 309 -15.24 -15.89 -29.46
C ASP A 309 -16.39 -16.88 -29.22
N ARG A 310 -17.05 -16.76 -28.06
CA ARG A 310 -18.22 -17.53 -27.66
C ARG A 310 -18.00 -19.05 -27.64
N VAL A 311 -16.76 -19.48 -27.43
CA VAL A 311 -16.38 -20.89 -27.37
C VAL A 311 -16.65 -21.47 -25.98
N LYS A 312 -17.07 -22.73 -25.93
CA LYS A 312 -17.11 -23.53 -24.71
C LYS A 312 -16.13 -24.70 -24.85
N VAL A 313 -15.14 -24.76 -23.96
CA VAL A 313 -14.25 -25.91 -23.80
C VAL A 313 -14.74 -26.68 -22.58
N GLY A 314 -15.07 -27.96 -22.76
CA GLY A 314 -15.53 -28.83 -21.68
C GLY A 314 -14.42 -29.16 -20.67
N ASP A 315 -14.76 -29.97 -19.68
CA ASP A 315 -13.84 -30.37 -18.62
C ASP A 315 -12.84 -31.43 -19.11
N ARG A 316 -11.64 -31.42 -18.52
CA ARG A 316 -10.57 -32.40 -18.78
C ARG A 316 -10.13 -32.47 -20.25
N VAL A 317 -10.24 -31.36 -20.97
CA VAL A 317 -9.87 -31.25 -22.38
C VAL A 317 -8.40 -30.85 -22.54
N LYS A 318 -7.75 -31.38 -23.57
CA LYS A 318 -6.44 -30.91 -24.04
C LYS A 318 -6.61 -30.24 -25.40
N VAL A 319 -6.26 -28.95 -25.50
CA VAL A 319 -6.32 -28.17 -26.74
C VAL A 319 -4.89 -27.88 -27.18
N GLU A 320 -4.47 -28.38 -28.34
CA GLU A 320 -3.12 -28.16 -28.88
C GLU A 320 -3.18 -27.75 -30.35
N VAL A 321 -2.24 -26.89 -30.77
CA VAL A 321 -2.03 -26.63 -32.19
C VAL A 321 -1.21 -27.78 -32.76
N LYS A 322 -1.79 -28.60 -33.63
CA LYS A 322 -1.01 -29.46 -34.52
C LYS A 322 -0.43 -28.58 -35.63
N TRP A 323 0.87 -28.63 -35.82
CA TRP A 323 1.48 -28.05 -37.01
C TRP A 323 0.91 -28.76 -38.24
N GLU A 324 0.41 -27.94 -39.17
CA GLU A 324 -0.20 -28.24 -40.46
C GLU A 324 -1.66 -28.71 -40.50
N THR A 325 -2.40 -27.99 -41.36
CA THR A 325 -3.80 -28.12 -41.82
C THR A 325 -4.92 -27.61 -40.91
N ALA A 326 -5.72 -26.74 -41.53
CA ALA A 326 -6.90 -26.08 -40.99
C ALA A 326 -7.87 -27.10 -40.36
N LEU A 327 -8.01 -27.05 -39.03
CA LEU A 327 -9.05 -27.80 -38.33
C LEU A 327 -10.29 -26.91 -38.17
N LYS A 328 -11.29 -27.22 -39.00
CA LYS A 328 -12.69 -26.83 -38.80
C LYS A 328 -13.14 -27.26 -37.40
N TRP A 329 -13.93 -26.42 -36.76
CA TRP A 329 -14.60 -26.71 -35.49
C TRP A 329 -15.48 -27.94 -35.62
N GLU A 330 -15.14 -29.03 -34.94
CA GLU A 330 -16.08 -30.12 -34.70
C GLU A 330 -16.57 -30.03 -33.26
N THR A 331 -17.87 -29.82 -33.12
CA THR A 331 -18.57 -29.64 -31.85
C THR A 331 -18.66 -31.00 -31.15
N ALA A 332 -17.78 -31.27 -30.20
CA ALA A 332 -17.96 -32.39 -29.28
C ALA A 332 -18.88 -31.95 -28.14
N LEU A 333 -20.19 -32.02 -28.38
CA LEU A 333 -21.18 -32.19 -27.32
C LEU A 333 -21.13 -33.65 -26.86
N LYS A 334 -20.58 -33.89 -25.66
CA LYS A 334 -20.99 -34.96 -24.75
C LYS A 334 -20.48 -34.64 -23.35
#